data_AF-A0A067E2S2-F1
#
_entry.id   AF-A0A067E2S2-F1
#
_cell.length_a   1.000
_cell.length_b   1.000
_cell.length_c   1.000
_cell.angle_alpha   90.00
_cell.angle_beta   90.00
_cell.angle_gamma   90.00
#
_symmetry.space_group_name_H-M   'P 1'
#
loop_
_entity.id
_entity.type
_entity.pdbx_description
1 polymer ?
#
loop_
_entity_poly.entity_id
_entity_poly.type
_entity_poly.pdbx_seq_one_letter_code
_entity_poly.pdbx_strand_id
1 'polypeptide(L)'
;FWLLVKAISSSLCSGRRWEDLDRDCLVNVLGRVGVESLLLDVHFVCKSWHRASLDPLSWENLVFPSSYNSFLDKFMHVNGVKVKSCTQFIKFIVDRSCGNATALILPGCCLAEGLIYAAEKWFSNSGS
;
A
#
# COMPACT_ATOMS: atom_id res chain seq x y z
N PHE A 1 2.57 -11.72 -10.39
CA PHE A 1 3.28 -11.11 -9.26
C PHE A 1 3.25 -12.01 -8.01
N TRP A 2 2.08 -12.45 -7.51
CA TRP A 2 1.97 -13.37 -6.35
C TRP A 2 2.78 -14.66 -6.45
N LEU A 3 2.70 -15.38 -7.59
CA LEU A 3 3.53 -16.56 -7.86
C LEU A 3 5.02 -16.21 -8.02
N LEU A 4 5.33 -14.98 -8.44
CA LEU A 4 6.71 -14.51 -8.60
C LEU A 4 7.34 -14.22 -7.24
N VAL A 5 6.63 -13.59 -6.31
CA VAL A 5 7.11 -13.34 -4.93
C VAL A 5 7.24 -14.66 -4.17
N LYS A 6 6.28 -15.59 -4.29
CA LYS A 6 6.41 -16.95 -3.73
C LYS A 6 7.57 -17.73 -4.37
N ALA A 7 7.70 -17.68 -5.70
CA ALA A 7 8.80 -18.34 -6.41
C ALA A 7 10.15 -17.73 -6.01
N ILE A 8 10.27 -16.40 -5.90
CA ILE A 8 11.48 -15.70 -5.45
C ILE A 8 11.79 -16.01 -3.98
N SER A 9 10.77 -16.14 -3.12
CA SER A 9 10.93 -16.57 -1.73
C SER A 9 11.35 -18.05 -1.61
N SER A 10 11.02 -18.88 -2.59
CA SER A 10 11.30 -20.33 -2.56
C SER A 10 12.49 -20.80 -3.40
N SER A 11 12.92 -20.03 -4.42
CA SER A 11 13.89 -20.48 -5.44
C SER A 11 15.24 -19.76 -5.43
N LEU A 12 15.46 -18.76 -4.58
CA LEU A 12 16.81 -18.20 -4.40
C LEU A 12 17.64 -19.11 -3.50
N CYS A 13 18.44 -19.93 -4.19
CA CYS A 13 19.62 -20.69 -3.78
C CYS A 13 20.14 -20.41 -2.35
N SER A 14 20.27 -21.47 -1.55
CA SER A 14 21.08 -21.60 -0.34
C SER A 14 21.88 -20.35 0.07
N GLY A 15 21.31 -19.48 0.91
CA GLY A 15 22.13 -18.48 1.59
C GLY A 15 21.43 -17.34 2.34
N ARG A 16 20.37 -16.72 1.82
CA ARG A 16 19.73 -15.56 2.49
C ARG A 16 18.22 -15.53 2.32
N ARG A 17 17.48 -15.46 3.44
CA ARG A 17 16.02 -15.40 3.43
C ARG A 17 15.58 -13.94 3.27
N TRP A 18 14.46 -13.71 2.60
CA TRP A 18 13.86 -12.36 2.51
C TRP A 18 13.44 -11.80 3.87
N GLU A 19 13.29 -12.66 4.88
CA GLU A 19 13.05 -12.27 6.26
C GLU A 19 14.27 -11.61 6.91
N ASP A 20 15.48 -11.87 6.40
CA ASP A 20 16.75 -11.33 6.89
C ASP A 20 17.14 -10.01 6.20
N LEU A 21 16.32 -9.54 5.24
CA LEU A 21 16.55 -8.24 4.60
C LEU A 21 16.36 -7.13 5.64
N ASP A 22 17.26 -6.15 5.62
CA ASP A 22 17.17 -4.99 6.50
C ASP A 22 15.80 -4.30 6.36
N ARG A 23 15.28 -3.81 7.49
CA ARG A 23 13.94 -3.21 7.55
C ARG A 23 13.83 -2.02 6.59
N ASP A 24 14.83 -1.17 6.51
CA ASP A 24 14.76 0.05 5.69
C ASP A 24 14.81 -0.32 4.19
N CYS A 25 15.51 -1.40 3.86
CA CYS A 25 15.47 -2.00 2.52
C CYS A 25 14.08 -2.55 2.19
N LEU A 26 13.42 -3.24 3.13
CA LEU A 26 12.03 -3.70 2.97
C LEU A 26 11.07 -2.54 2.76
N VAL A 27 11.13 -1.52 3.61
CA VAL A 27 10.28 -0.32 3.52
C VAL A 27 10.43 0.35 2.15
N ASN A 28 11.67 0.54 1.66
CA ASN A 28 11.90 1.12 0.33
C ASN A 28 11.36 0.24 -0.82
N VAL A 29 11.40 -1.08 -0.71
CA VAL A 29 10.77 -1.98 -1.69
C VAL A 29 9.24 -1.86 -1.63
N LEU A 30 8.67 -1.88 -0.42
CA LEU A 30 7.23 -1.79 -0.18
C LEU A 30 6.65 -0.44 -0.65
N GLY A 31 7.40 0.65 -0.50
CA GLY A 31 7.04 1.96 -1.05
C GLY A 31 6.87 1.99 -2.58
N ARG A 32 7.23 0.93 -3.30
CA ARG A 32 7.17 0.85 -4.78
C ARG A 32 6.16 -0.16 -5.32
N VAL A 33 5.55 -1.00 -4.48
CA VAL A 33 4.67 -2.10 -4.97
C VAL A 33 3.21 -1.67 -5.21
N GLY A 34 2.84 -0.45 -4.80
CA GLY A 34 1.49 0.11 -4.94
C GLY A 34 0.48 -0.39 -3.90
N VAL A 35 -0.70 0.26 -3.87
CA VAL A 35 -1.71 0.07 -2.82
C VAL A 35 -2.27 -1.36 -2.79
N GLU A 36 -2.47 -1.96 -3.97
CA GLU A 36 -3.04 -3.31 -4.07
C GLU A 36 -2.16 -4.35 -3.37
N SER A 37 -0.87 -4.39 -3.73
CA SER A 37 0.10 -5.34 -3.16
C SER A 37 0.27 -5.13 -1.65
N LEU A 38 0.34 -3.86 -1.21
CA LEU A 38 0.47 -3.50 0.21
C LEU A 38 -0.68 -4.04 1.06
N LEU A 39 -1.91 -4.09 0.51
CA LEU A 39 -3.08 -4.53 1.26
C LEU A 39 -3.37 -6.02 1.13
N LEU A 40 -3.15 -6.60 -0.05
CA LEU A 40 -3.59 -7.96 -0.37
C LEU A 40 -2.49 -9.01 -0.23
N ASP A 41 -1.22 -8.62 -0.33
CA ASP A 41 -0.12 -9.58 -0.42
C ASP A 41 0.86 -9.45 0.76
N VAL A 42 1.34 -8.25 1.03
CA VAL A 42 2.50 -8.00 1.91
C VAL A 42 2.26 -8.50 3.35
N HIS A 43 1.06 -8.31 3.87
CA HIS A 43 0.69 -8.77 5.22
C HIS A 43 0.77 -10.30 5.39
N PHE A 44 0.66 -11.06 4.29
CA PHE A 44 0.59 -12.53 4.30
C PHE A 44 1.90 -13.21 3.90
N VAL A 45 2.98 -12.45 3.65
CA VAL A 45 4.30 -13.01 3.30
C VAL A 45 5.02 -13.53 4.55
N CYS A 46 5.37 -12.65 5.49
CA CYS A 46 5.98 -12.99 6.77
C CYS A 46 5.83 -11.84 7.78
N LYS A 47 6.20 -12.10 9.05
CA LYS A 47 6.11 -11.09 10.13
C LYS A 47 6.97 -9.85 9.88
N SER A 48 8.14 -10.00 9.24
CA SER A 48 9.05 -8.89 8.94
C SER A 48 8.42 -7.93 7.92
N TRP A 49 7.85 -8.48 6.84
CA TRP A 49 7.15 -7.72 5.80
C TRP A 49 5.88 -7.04 6.33
N HIS A 50 5.10 -7.76 7.15
CA HIS A 50 3.96 -7.17 7.84
C HIS A 50 4.39 -5.95 8.67
N ARG A 51 5.46 -6.05 9.48
CA ARG A 51 5.97 -4.93 10.27
C ARG A 51 6.46 -3.77 9.40
N ALA A 52 7.21 -4.05 8.34
CA ALA A 52 7.67 -3.02 7.40
C ALA A 52 6.51 -2.28 6.73
N SER A 53 5.42 -2.99 6.40
CA SER A 53 4.22 -2.39 5.78
C SER A 53 3.45 -1.41 6.67
N LEU A 54 3.72 -1.43 7.98
CA LEU A 54 3.15 -0.48 8.94
C LEU A 54 3.95 0.83 9.01
N ASP A 55 5.16 0.85 8.45
CA ASP A 55 5.98 2.06 8.37
C ASP A 55 5.35 3.06 7.38
N PRO A 56 5.15 4.33 7.75
CA PRO A 56 4.59 5.36 6.88
C PRO A 56 5.34 5.53 5.55
N LEU A 57 6.65 5.26 5.51
CA LEU A 57 7.45 5.37 4.28
C LEU A 57 7.13 4.25 3.27
N SER A 58 6.50 3.15 3.70
CA SER A 58 5.93 2.16 2.77
C SER A 58 4.73 2.70 1.99
N TRP A 59 4.23 3.89 2.35
CA TRP A 59 3.03 4.54 1.79
C TRP A 59 3.36 5.86 1.07
N GLU A 60 4.61 6.06 0.64
CA GLU A 60 5.03 7.25 -0.13
C GLU A 60 4.35 7.30 -1.51
N ASN A 61 4.22 6.16 -2.20
CA ASN A 61 3.64 6.09 -3.55
C ASN A 61 2.27 5.38 -3.53
N LEU A 62 1.21 6.18 -3.48
CA LEU A 62 -0.17 5.71 -3.40
C LEU A 62 -0.79 5.58 -4.80
N VAL A 63 -0.40 4.51 -5.50
CA VAL A 63 -0.96 4.18 -6.82
C VAL A 63 -2.10 3.19 -6.67
N PHE A 64 -3.32 3.64 -6.99
CA PHE A 64 -4.50 2.77 -7.03
C PHE A 64 -4.55 1.98 -8.35
N PRO A 65 -5.06 0.74 -8.33
CA PRO A 65 -5.20 -0.06 -9.53
C PRO A 65 -6.29 0.50 -10.44
N SER A 66 -6.11 0.32 -11.76
CA SER A 66 -7.08 0.74 -12.77
C SER A 66 -8.44 0.03 -12.61
N SER A 67 -8.41 -1.26 -12.23
CA SER A 67 -9.62 -2.03 -11.92
C SER A 67 -10.02 -1.88 -10.45
N TYR A 68 -10.37 -0.65 -10.05
CA TYR A 68 -10.66 -0.30 -8.66
C TYR A 68 -11.72 -1.18 -8.01
N ASN A 69 -12.86 -1.42 -8.68
CA ASN A 69 -13.97 -2.20 -8.11
C ASN A 69 -13.55 -3.66 -7.84
N SER A 70 -12.87 -4.30 -8.79
CA SER A 70 -12.37 -5.67 -8.61
C SER A 70 -11.37 -5.76 -7.46
N PHE A 71 -10.51 -4.76 -7.33
CA PHE A 71 -9.56 -4.67 -6.21
C PHE A 71 -10.28 -4.45 -4.88
N LEU A 72 -11.27 -3.55 -4.83
CA LEU A 72 -12.02 -3.24 -3.62
C LEU A 72 -12.81 -4.45 -3.13
N ASP A 73 -13.48 -5.17 -4.04
CA ASP A 73 -14.21 -6.41 -3.71
C ASP A 73 -13.26 -7.47 -3.12
N LYS A 74 -12.10 -7.65 -3.74
CA LYS A 74 -11.06 -8.56 -3.23
C LYS A 74 -10.54 -8.13 -1.87
N PHE A 75 -10.31 -6.82 -1.66
CA PHE A 75 -9.90 -6.28 -0.37
C PHE A 75 -10.94 -6.54 0.73
N MET A 76 -12.22 -6.24 0.46
CA MET A 76 -13.32 -6.48 1.40
C MET A 76 -13.44 -7.96 1.74
N HIS A 77 -13.31 -8.84 0.75
CA HIS A 77 -13.36 -10.28 0.95
C HIS A 77 -12.19 -10.81 1.79
N VAL A 78 -10.94 -10.45 1.43
CA VAL A 78 -9.73 -10.94 2.12
C VAL A 78 -9.64 -10.43 3.56
N ASN A 79 -10.05 -9.18 3.81
CA ASN A 79 -9.90 -8.55 5.13
C ASN A 79 -11.17 -8.65 5.99
N GLY A 80 -12.30 -9.12 5.44
CA GLY A 80 -13.57 -9.17 6.15
C GLY A 80 -14.12 -7.79 6.55
N VAL A 81 -13.75 -6.74 5.80
CA VAL A 81 -14.13 -5.34 6.09
C VAL A 81 -15.14 -4.87 5.05
N LYS A 82 -16.13 -4.09 5.48
CA LYS A 82 -17.08 -3.41 4.58
C LYS A 82 -16.67 -1.96 4.38
N VAL A 83 -16.35 -1.59 3.16
CA VAL A 83 -16.06 -0.21 2.77
C VAL A 83 -17.35 0.47 2.32
N LYS A 84 -17.69 1.64 2.88
CA LYS A 84 -18.97 2.32 2.58
C LYS A 84 -18.88 3.25 1.37
N SER A 85 -17.70 3.79 1.06
CA SER A 85 -17.51 4.65 -0.11
C SER A 85 -16.04 4.70 -0.57
N CYS A 86 -15.85 5.08 -1.83
CA CYS A 86 -14.52 5.32 -2.42
C CYS A 86 -13.74 6.37 -1.62
N THR A 87 -14.38 7.48 -1.24
CA THR A 87 -13.76 8.55 -0.44
C THR A 87 -13.26 8.05 0.91
N GLN A 88 -14.06 7.25 1.63
CA GLN A 88 -13.62 6.69 2.92
C GLN A 88 -12.42 5.76 2.76
N PHE A 89 -12.41 4.97 1.68
CA PHE A 89 -11.29 4.09 1.39
C PHE A 89 -10.01 4.86 1.07
N ILE A 90 -10.12 5.91 0.24
CA ILE A 90 -8.97 6.75 -0.09
C ILE A 90 -8.43 7.45 1.16
N LYS A 91 -9.31 8.00 2.00
CA LYS A 91 -8.91 8.59 3.30
C LYS A 91 -8.14 7.58 4.14
N PHE A 92 -8.67 6.37 4.30
CA PHE A 92 -7.99 5.29 5.01
C PHE A 92 -6.57 5.01 4.47
N ILE A 93 -6.39 4.97 3.15
CA ILE A 93 -5.07 4.73 2.53
C ILE A 93 -4.13 5.91 2.73
N VAL A 94 -4.62 7.13 2.50
CA VAL A 94 -3.86 8.38 2.70
C VAL A 94 -3.51 8.60 4.18
N ASP A 95 -4.30 8.07 5.12
CA ASP A 95 -3.99 8.09 6.55
C ASP A 95 -2.79 7.24 6.94
N ARG A 96 -2.51 6.18 6.17
CA ARG A 96 -1.38 5.28 6.43
C ARG A 96 -0.03 5.90 6.11
N SER A 97 0.01 6.91 5.23
CA SER A 97 1.25 7.62 4.90
C SER A 97 1.71 8.59 5.98
N CYS A 98 0.84 8.95 6.93
CA CYS A 98 1.13 9.96 7.96
C CYS A 98 1.76 11.25 7.39
N GLY A 99 1.38 11.64 6.17
CA GLY A 99 1.91 12.84 5.51
C GLY A 99 3.12 12.61 4.61
N ASN A 100 3.69 11.41 4.55
CA ASN A 100 4.85 11.08 3.72
C ASN A 100 4.48 10.75 2.26
N ALA A 101 3.21 10.85 1.86
CA ALA A 101 2.83 10.55 0.48
C ALA A 101 3.49 11.56 -0.49
N THR A 102 4.30 11.06 -1.41
CA THR A 102 5.00 11.82 -2.46
C THR A 102 4.42 11.59 -3.85
N ALA A 103 3.53 10.60 -4.01
CA ALA A 103 2.78 10.38 -5.23
C ALA A 103 1.39 9.80 -4.90
N LEU A 104 0.37 10.28 -5.61
CA LEU A 104 -1.00 9.79 -5.47
C LEU A 104 -1.66 9.69 -6.85
N ILE A 105 -2.02 8.47 -7.26
CA ILE A 105 -2.79 8.20 -8.48
C ILE A 105 -4.11 7.61 -8.04
N LEU A 106 -5.18 8.40 -8.16
CA LEU A 106 -6.51 8.04 -7.69
C LEU A 106 -7.26 7.15 -8.69
N PRO A 107 -8.19 6.30 -8.21
CA PRO A 107 -9.04 5.53 -9.10
C PRO A 107 -10.00 6.46 -9.85
N GLY A 108 -10.39 6.07 -11.08
CA GLY A 108 -11.23 6.91 -11.94
C GLY A 108 -12.63 7.23 -11.37
N CYS A 109 -13.07 6.52 -10.33
CA CYS A 109 -14.31 6.78 -9.60
C CYS A 109 -14.18 7.87 -8.52
N CYS A 110 -13.08 8.61 -8.48
CA CYS A 110 -12.87 9.68 -7.51
C CYS A 110 -13.80 10.87 -7.76
N LEU A 111 -14.63 11.19 -6.75
CA LEU A 111 -15.33 12.46 -6.66
C LEU A 111 -14.37 13.57 -6.19
N ALA A 112 -14.68 14.83 -6.54
CA ALA A 112 -13.86 16.00 -6.21
C ALA A 112 -13.47 16.09 -4.72
N GLU A 113 -14.33 15.62 -3.80
CA GLU A 113 -14.05 15.59 -2.36
C GLU A 113 -12.81 14.76 -1.98
N GLY A 114 -12.58 13.63 -2.66
CA GLY A 114 -11.40 12.80 -2.40
C GLY A 114 -10.10 13.49 -2.84
N LEU A 115 -10.17 14.24 -3.94
CA LEU A 115 -9.06 15.07 -4.44
C LEU A 115 -8.75 16.22 -3.48
N ILE A 116 -9.78 16.95 -3.03
CA ILE A 116 -9.63 18.08 -2.09
C ILE A 116 -8.97 17.60 -0.79
N TYR A 117 -9.46 16.51 -0.20
CA TYR A 117 -8.90 15.98 1.04
C TYR A 117 -7.41 15.60 0.90
N ALA A 118 -7.04 14.92 -0.18
CA ALA A 118 -5.66 14.56 -0.42
C ALA A 118 -4.75 15.79 -0.60
N ALA A 119 -5.24 16.80 -1.31
CA ALA A 119 -4.51 18.06 -1.51
C ALA A 119 -4.34 18.82 -0.18
N GLU A 120 -5.40 18.97 0.62
CA GLU A 120 -5.33 19.64 1.93
C GLU A 120 -4.28 19.01 2.83
N LYS A 121 -4.30 17.67 2.94
CA LYS A 121 -3.34 16.93 3.77
C LYS A 121 -1.90 17.12 3.29
N TRP A 122 -1.70 17.22 1.97
CA TRP A 122 -0.39 17.51 1.40
C TRP A 122 0.11 18.90 1.81
N PHE A 123 -0.74 19.92 1.65
CA PHE A 123 -0.38 21.30 1.97
C PHE A 123 -0.09 21.49 3.46
N SER A 124 -0.84 20.83 4.36
CA SER A 124 -0.58 20.91 5.80
C SER A 124 0.81 20.42 6.22
N ASN A 125 1.41 19.47 5.48
CA ASN A 125 2.75 18.95 5.78
C ASN A 125 3.88 19.70 5.04
N SER A 126 3.54 20.53 4.04
CA SER A 126 4.55 21.27 3.27
C SER A 126 4.95 22.60 3.93
N GLY A 127 4.21 23.03 4.95
CA GLY A 127 4.40 24.32 5.66
C GLY A 127 5.00 24.21 7.06
N SER A 128 5.41 23.01 7.50
CA SER A 128 6.02 22.74 8.80
C SER A 128 7.52 22.50 8.71
#